data_AF-A0A942USD7-F1
#
_entry.id   AF-A0A942USD7-F1
#
_cell.length_a   1.000
_cell.length_b   1.000
_cell.length_c   1.000
_cell.angle_alpha   90.00
_cell.angle_beta   90.00
_cell.angle_gamma   90.00
#
_symmetry.space_group_name_H-M   'P 1'
#
loop_
_entity.id
_entity.type
_entity.pdbx_description
1 polymer ?
#
loop_
_entity_poly.entity_id
_entity_poly.type
_entity_poly.pdbx_seq_one_letter_code
_entity_poly.pdbx_strand_id
1 'polypeptide(L)'
;MENTIDFLLNHGDPVIKYRTMTELLEVTDDNQVQNLKKQLVEYSKTKKRLYYLESKDKLHDFNGVHGATNYHLENSLPMLLDYGVKKGFVTFDKIMKPILERLKKQVFPEDHVFSNFINIIIFPFLYKSGFRESWIKNFMVERLDILYNFTIQKNYDIYDNNNYYKSIPTSFKNRRIIKPDLYINGHFKIPLIYDIYGLAEMSKEADETTLNKIKSVIDYILDSAYLQFDDGYGILVNGDRNYLAMGWDAKLPINQDDILTPEILHRLELMAHFKNAVEDNWFKSNYNKLKEYRSEKGTYQFPKIVLQKKTGCWVHGRHMDLGENRRKLLAYELESTFRVLKINKILRSHN
;
A
#
# COMPACT_ATOMS: atom_id res chain seq x y z
N MET A 1 -13.50 -11.82 -31.62
CA MET A 1 -13.47 -11.01 -30.36
C MET A 1 -12.02 -10.75 -30.05
N GLU A 2 -11.64 -9.51 -29.79
CA GLU A 2 -10.27 -9.18 -29.34
C GLU A 2 -10.03 -9.79 -27.96
N ASN A 3 -8.86 -10.40 -27.75
CA ASN A 3 -8.46 -10.89 -26.42
C ASN A 3 -8.31 -9.68 -25.48
N THR A 4 -8.73 -9.79 -24.22
CA THR A 4 -8.61 -8.72 -23.22
C THR A 4 -7.17 -8.22 -23.05
N ILE A 5 -6.16 -9.08 -23.26
CA ILE A 5 -4.74 -8.66 -23.28
C ILE A 5 -4.43 -7.80 -24.50
N ASP A 6 -4.86 -8.22 -25.70
CA ASP A 6 -4.66 -7.47 -26.94
C ASP A 6 -5.33 -6.10 -26.84
N PHE A 7 -6.53 -6.04 -26.27
CA PHE A 7 -7.24 -4.79 -25.99
C PHE A 7 -6.39 -3.80 -25.17
N LEU A 8 -5.77 -4.28 -24.08
CA LEU A 8 -4.89 -3.44 -23.25
C LEU A 8 -3.63 -2.99 -24.02
N LEU A 9 -3.01 -3.89 -24.79
CA LEU A 9 -1.80 -3.61 -25.56
C LEU A 9 -2.05 -2.69 -26.75
N ASN A 10 -3.22 -2.75 -27.39
CA ASN A 10 -3.55 -1.94 -28.55
C ASN A 10 -3.99 -0.53 -28.14
N HIS A 11 -4.81 -0.42 -27.08
CA HIS A 11 -5.50 0.84 -26.75
C HIS A 11 -4.90 1.61 -25.55
N GLY A 12 -4.13 0.95 -24.68
CA GLY A 12 -3.52 1.55 -23.49
C GLY A 12 -2.51 2.66 -23.78
N ASP A 13 -2.36 3.58 -22.84
CA ASP A 13 -1.21 4.48 -22.74
C ASP A 13 0.02 3.70 -22.21
N PRO A 14 1.24 4.31 -22.20
CA PRO A 14 2.47 3.61 -21.87
C PRO A 14 2.46 2.84 -20.54
N VAL A 15 1.74 3.32 -19.52
CA VAL A 15 1.61 2.63 -18.23
C VAL A 15 0.91 1.28 -18.39
N ILE A 16 -0.29 1.27 -18.97
CA ILE A 16 -1.07 0.04 -19.16
C ILE A 16 -0.34 -0.93 -20.07
N LYS A 17 0.26 -0.44 -21.17
CA LYS A 17 1.05 -1.29 -22.10
C LYS A 17 2.24 -1.94 -21.41
N TYR A 18 3.08 -1.14 -20.74
CA TYR A 18 4.27 -1.62 -20.04
C TYR A 18 3.92 -2.64 -18.95
N ARG A 19 2.92 -2.32 -18.12
CA ARG A 19 2.49 -3.22 -17.03
C ARG A 19 1.78 -4.46 -17.55
N THR A 20 1.05 -4.39 -18.66
CA THR A 20 0.46 -5.58 -19.30
C THR A 20 1.54 -6.55 -19.75
N MET A 21 2.58 -6.06 -20.43
CA MET A 21 3.71 -6.90 -20.87
C MET A 21 4.47 -7.51 -19.69
N THR A 22 4.80 -6.71 -18.68
CA THR A 22 5.70 -7.13 -17.60
C THR A 22 5.00 -7.83 -16.45
N GLU A 23 3.77 -7.43 -16.10
CA GLU A 23 3.04 -7.98 -14.96
C GLU A 23 2.01 -9.03 -15.38
N LEU A 24 1.34 -8.90 -16.53
CA LEU A 24 0.34 -9.89 -16.96
C LEU A 24 0.96 -10.99 -17.82
N LEU A 25 1.83 -10.62 -18.77
CA LEU A 25 2.51 -11.55 -19.67
C LEU A 25 3.91 -12.00 -19.20
N GLU A 26 4.45 -11.40 -18.13
CA GLU A 26 5.78 -11.77 -17.57
C GLU A 26 6.95 -11.65 -18.56
N VAL A 27 6.81 -10.81 -19.59
CA VAL A 27 7.89 -10.55 -20.55
C VAL A 27 8.88 -9.57 -19.93
N THR A 28 10.14 -10.00 -19.75
CA THR A 28 11.18 -9.19 -19.07
C THR A 28 12.34 -8.80 -19.97
N ASP A 29 12.69 -9.63 -20.96
CA ASP A 29 13.84 -9.42 -21.85
C ASP A 29 13.41 -9.40 -23.31
N ASP A 30 12.77 -8.31 -23.68
CA ASP A 30 12.23 -8.11 -25.03
C ASP A 30 12.44 -6.66 -25.48
N ASN A 31 12.78 -6.47 -26.75
CA ASN A 31 13.03 -5.15 -27.34
C ASN A 31 11.80 -4.22 -27.22
N GLN A 32 10.59 -4.77 -27.33
CA GLN A 32 9.33 -4.05 -27.10
C GLN A 32 9.20 -3.61 -25.65
N VAL A 33 9.57 -4.45 -24.68
CA VAL A 33 9.58 -4.07 -23.25
C VAL A 33 10.57 -2.94 -22.99
N GLN A 34 11.76 -2.98 -23.57
CA GLN A 34 12.74 -1.89 -23.44
C GLN A 34 12.25 -0.59 -24.10
N ASN A 35 11.55 -0.68 -25.25
CA ASN A 35 10.92 0.48 -25.89
C ASN A 35 9.79 1.06 -25.01
N LEU A 36 8.91 0.22 -24.48
CA LEU A 36 7.84 0.64 -23.56
C LEU A 36 8.41 1.26 -22.28
N LYS A 37 9.53 0.75 -21.77
CA LYS A 37 10.25 1.33 -20.63
C LYS A 37 10.69 2.76 -20.91
N LYS A 38 11.26 3.02 -22.09
CA LYS A 38 11.63 4.38 -22.53
C LYS A 38 10.40 5.28 -22.66
N GLN A 39 9.35 4.80 -23.32
CA GLN A 39 8.08 5.54 -23.48
C GLN A 39 7.43 5.87 -22.13
N LEU A 40 7.47 4.95 -21.18
CA LEU A 40 6.90 5.13 -19.85
C LEU A 40 7.57 6.26 -19.09
N VAL A 41 8.91 6.36 -19.12
CA VAL A 41 9.67 7.45 -18.46
C VAL A 41 9.41 8.78 -19.15
N GLU A 42 9.26 8.77 -20.48
CA GLU A 42 9.00 9.99 -21.26
C GLU A 42 7.54 10.48 -21.15
N TYR A 43 6.62 9.61 -20.72
CA TYR A 43 5.21 9.91 -20.58
C TYR A 43 4.96 11.03 -19.56
N SER A 44 4.19 12.04 -19.96
CA SER A 44 4.00 13.28 -19.19
C SER A 44 3.50 13.05 -17.76
N LYS A 45 2.62 12.05 -17.56
CA LYS A 45 2.12 11.71 -16.23
C LYS A 45 3.17 11.03 -15.36
N THR A 46 4.03 10.20 -15.94
CA THR A 46 5.17 9.59 -15.24
C THR A 46 6.18 10.65 -14.85
N LYS A 47 6.56 11.54 -15.79
CA LYS A 47 7.44 12.69 -15.50
C LYS A 47 6.93 13.53 -14.35
N LYS A 48 5.62 13.79 -14.29
CA LYS A 48 5.00 14.52 -13.18
C LYS A 48 5.15 13.79 -11.83
N ARG A 49 5.00 12.46 -11.80
CA ARG A 49 5.20 11.65 -10.58
C ARG A 49 6.69 11.55 -10.19
N LEU A 50 7.60 11.46 -11.17
CA LEU A 50 9.05 11.52 -10.94
C LEU A 50 9.48 12.87 -10.35
N TYR A 51 8.95 13.97 -10.89
CA TYR A 51 9.18 15.31 -10.33
C TYR A 51 8.71 15.40 -8.88
N TYR A 52 7.55 14.81 -8.55
CA TYR A 52 7.11 14.73 -7.16
C TYR A 52 8.10 13.98 -6.30
N LEU A 53 8.60 12.82 -6.74
CA LEU A 53 9.60 12.04 -6.01
C LEU A 53 10.92 12.80 -5.81
N GLU A 54 11.37 13.57 -6.80
CA GLU A 54 12.63 14.32 -6.78
C GLU A 54 12.65 15.51 -5.79
N SER A 55 11.51 15.94 -5.23
CA SER A 55 11.51 17.06 -4.27
C SER A 55 12.51 16.84 -3.12
N LYS A 56 13.35 17.85 -2.89
CA LYS A 56 14.40 17.87 -1.86
C LYS A 56 13.83 17.83 -0.45
N ASP A 57 12.58 18.25 -0.25
CA ASP A 57 11.92 18.26 1.06
C ASP A 57 11.98 16.89 1.75
N LYS A 58 11.98 15.80 0.96
CA LYS A 58 12.12 14.40 1.43
C LYS A 58 13.42 14.09 2.16
N LEU A 59 14.44 14.90 1.95
CA LEU A 59 15.78 14.63 2.43
C LEU A 59 16.04 15.26 3.80
N HIS A 60 15.13 16.10 4.29
CA HIS A 60 15.41 16.97 5.43
C HIS A 60 14.80 16.44 6.74
N ASP A 61 13.49 16.19 6.79
CA ASP A 61 12.78 15.87 8.03
C ASP A 61 11.70 14.77 7.87
N PHE A 62 10.98 14.50 8.96
CA PHE A 62 9.84 13.57 8.97
C PHE A 62 8.73 13.98 7.99
N ASN A 63 8.49 15.29 7.84
CA ASN A 63 7.49 15.83 6.91
C ASN A 63 7.90 15.64 5.45
N GLY A 64 9.17 15.42 5.16
CA GLY A 64 9.59 14.95 3.85
C GLY A 64 9.05 13.56 3.50
N VAL A 65 8.90 12.70 4.50
CA VAL A 65 8.46 11.31 4.33
C VAL A 65 6.95 11.20 4.43
N HIS A 66 6.37 11.81 5.45
CA HIS A 66 5.02 11.54 5.93
C HIS A 66 4.13 12.78 5.88
N GLY A 67 2.99 12.68 5.19
CA GLY A 67 1.98 13.72 5.03
C GLY A 67 1.10 13.52 3.79
N ALA A 68 0.01 14.26 3.69
CA ALA A 68 -1.09 13.96 2.75
C ALA A 68 -0.88 14.45 1.30
N THR A 69 0.24 15.13 0.98
CA THR A 69 0.46 15.68 -0.36
C THR A 69 1.30 14.76 -1.24
N ASN A 70 1.20 14.95 -2.56
CA ASN A 70 1.96 14.17 -3.55
C ASN A 70 3.48 14.27 -3.40
N TYR A 71 4.00 15.26 -2.68
CA TYR A 71 5.45 15.47 -2.51
C TYR A 71 6.06 14.64 -1.39
N HIS A 72 5.25 14.07 -0.51
CA HIS A 72 5.70 13.20 0.57
C HIS A 72 6.15 11.86 0.00
N LEU A 73 7.20 11.27 0.58
CA LEU A 73 7.73 9.99 0.09
C LEU A 73 6.67 8.88 0.13
N GLU A 74 5.83 8.85 1.17
CA GLU A 74 4.77 7.85 1.34
C GLU A 74 3.69 7.86 0.24
N ASN A 75 3.60 8.95 -0.53
CA ASN A 75 2.66 9.06 -1.65
C ASN A 75 3.40 8.99 -2.99
N SER A 76 4.47 9.78 -3.12
CA SER A 76 5.23 9.91 -4.38
C SER A 76 5.84 8.58 -4.85
N LEU A 77 6.39 7.79 -3.93
CA LEU A 77 6.98 6.49 -4.25
C LEU A 77 5.93 5.47 -4.71
N PRO A 78 4.91 5.08 -3.92
CA PRO A 78 3.97 4.06 -4.36
C PRO A 78 3.16 4.48 -5.59
N MET A 79 2.89 5.77 -5.80
CA MET A 79 2.33 6.25 -7.07
C MET A 79 3.21 5.92 -8.29
N LEU A 80 4.54 5.95 -8.16
CA LEU A 80 5.42 5.51 -9.25
C LEU A 80 5.44 3.99 -9.42
N LEU A 81 5.36 3.26 -8.30
CA LEU A 81 5.26 1.80 -8.32
C LEU A 81 3.97 1.33 -9.03
N ASP A 82 2.85 2.04 -8.84
CA ASP A 82 1.61 1.82 -9.58
C ASP A 82 1.75 2.04 -11.09
N TYR A 83 2.76 2.81 -11.54
CA TYR A 83 3.05 2.96 -12.97
C TYR A 83 4.03 1.89 -13.48
N GLY A 84 4.51 1.00 -12.61
CA GLY A 84 5.53 -0.01 -12.91
C GLY A 84 6.96 0.53 -12.89
N VAL A 85 7.16 1.81 -12.51
CA VAL A 85 8.50 2.41 -12.38
C VAL A 85 9.12 1.95 -11.08
N LYS A 86 10.22 1.21 -11.17
CA LYS A 86 10.90 0.58 -10.01
C LYS A 86 12.42 0.51 -10.25
N LYS A 87 13.16 -0.15 -9.36
CA LYS A 87 14.61 -0.33 -9.48
C LYS A 87 14.99 -0.87 -10.86
N GLY A 88 16.09 -0.35 -11.43
CA GLY A 88 16.57 -0.67 -12.77
C GLY A 88 16.11 0.35 -13.83
N PHE A 89 15.24 1.29 -13.49
CA PHE A 89 15.00 2.47 -14.32
C PHE A 89 16.04 3.54 -13.97
N VAL A 90 16.91 3.89 -14.92
CA VAL A 90 18.04 4.81 -14.70
C VAL A 90 17.62 6.11 -13.98
N THR A 91 16.55 6.75 -14.42
CA THR A 91 16.03 7.99 -13.80
C THR A 91 15.55 7.75 -12.37
N PHE A 92 14.84 6.66 -12.12
CA PHE A 92 14.34 6.29 -10.79
C PHE A 92 15.49 5.97 -9.84
N ASP A 93 16.44 5.14 -10.28
CA ASP A 93 17.61 4.75 -9.48
C ASP A 93 18.46 5.97 -9.08
N LYS A 94 18.63 6.92 -10.01
CA LYS A 94 19.34 8.18 -9.74
C LYS A 94 18.64 9.01 -8.66
N ILE A 95 17.31 9.13 -8.71
CA ILE A 95 16.52 9.88 -7.71
C ILE A 95 16.53 9.15 -6.37
N MET A 96 16.42 7.83 -6.36
CA MET A 96 16.37 7.04 -5.13
C MET A 96 17.70 6.98 -4.40
N LYS A 97 18.85 7.09 -5.07
CA LYS A 97 20.18 7.03 -4.44
C LYS A 97 20.33 7.97 -3.22
N PRO A 98 20.13 9.31 -3.33
CA PRO A 98 20.21 10.19 -2.16
C PRO A 98 19.14 9.90 -1.10
N ILE A 99 17.95 9.43 -1.49
CA ILE A 99 16.88 9.05 -0.56
C ILE A 99 17.31 7.84 0.28
N LEU A 100 17.89 6.81 -0.34
CA LEU A 100 18.40 5.63 0.37
C LEU A 100 19.51 5.99 1.36
N GLU A 101 20.45 6.86 0.98
CA GLU A 101 21.50 7.34 1.89
C GLU A 101 20.91 8.14 3.07
N ARG A 102 19.81 8.86 2.85
CA ARG A 102 19.10 9.57 3.92
C ARG A 102 18.38 8.61 4.86
N LEU A 103 17.75 7.56 4.35
CA LEU A 103 16.96 6.60 5.14
C LEU A 103 17.83 5.69 6.03
N LYS A 104 19.14 5.58 5.75
CA LYS A 104 20.09 4.94 6.67
C LYS A 104 20.28 5.72 7.98
N LYS A 105 19.88 6.99 8.02
CA LYS A 105 20.04 7.87 9.19
C LYS A 105 18.73 7.95 9.95
N GLN A 106 18.79 7.70 11.25
CA GLN A 106 17.66 7.86 12.14
C GLN A 106 17.20 9.33 12.19
N VAL A 107 15.88 9.54 12.23
CA VAL A 107 15.28 10.89 12.19
C VAL A 107 14.88 11.39 13.57
N PHE A 108 14.34 10.50 14.40
CA PHE A 108 13.96 10.80 15.78
C PHE A 108 14.89 10.11 16.77
N PRO A 109 15.00 10.61 18.00
CA PRO A 109 15.59 9.86 19.12
C PRO A 109 14.98 8.46 19.26
N GLU A 110 15.74 7.51 19.81
CA GLU A 110 15.30 6.11 19.98
C GLU A 110 14.04 5.97 20.84
N ASP A 111 13.91 6.83 21.86
CA ASP A 111 12.81 6.84 22.83
C ASP A 111 11.54 7.53 22.31
N HIS A 112 11.58 8.17 21.14
CA HIS A 112 10.41 8.80 20.55
C HIS A 112 9.42 7.75 20.01
N VAL A 113 8.12 7.96 20.20
CA VAL A 113 7.06 7.02 19.74
C VAL A 113 7.03 6.77 18.23
N PHE A 114 7.69 7.63 17.44
CA PHE A 114 7.83 7.50 15.99
C PHE A 114 9.25 7.18 15.52
N SER A 115 10.15 6.75 16.41
CA SER A 115 11.55 6.44 16.08
C SER A 115 11.71 5.50 14.88
N ASN A 116 10.88 4.45 14.83
CA ASN A 116 10.85 3.47 13.73
C ASN A 116 9.77 3.73 12.67
N PHE A 117 8.93 4.75 12.85
CA PHE A 117 7.71 4.90 12.05
C PHE A 117 7.99 5.17 10.56
N ILE A 118 9.03 5.95 10.24
CA ILE A 118 9.48 6.16 8.86
C ILE A 118 9.81 4.85 8.16
N ASN A 119 10.47 3.92 8.87
CA ASN A 119 10.87 2.64 8.31
C ASN A 119 9.64 1.78 8.04
N ILE A 120 8.67 1.76 8.96
CA ILE A 120 7.38 1.08 8.77
C ILE A 120 6.65 1.61 7.54
N ILE A 121 6.65 2.93 7.31
CA ILE A 121 6.01 3.55 6.15
C ILE A 121 6.74 3.16 4.85
N ILE A 122 8.05 3.30 4.81
CA ILE A 122 8.80 3.38 3.55
C ILE A 122 9.42 2.05 3.13
N PHE A 123 9.89 1.23 4.06
CA PHE A 123 10.62 0.02 3.72
C PHE A 123 9.76 -1.00 2.96
N PRO A 124 8.46 -1.17 3.25
CA PRO A 124 7.56 -1.95 2.39
C PRO A 124 7.62 -1.53 0.92
N PHE A 125 7.67 -0.24 0.64
CA PHE A 125 7.71 0.29 -0.72
C PHE A 125 9.09 0.19 -1.36
N LEU A 126 10.17 0.31 -0.58
CA LEU A 126 11.53 0.02 -1.07
C LEU A 126 11.67 -1.46 -1.44
N TYR A 127 11.13 -2.35 -0.61
CA TYR A 127 11.06 -3.77 -0.89
C TYR A 127 10.26 -4.02 -2.17
N LYS A 128 9.06 -3.44 -2.29
CA LYS A 128 8.23 -3.52 -3.49
C LYS A 128 8.95 -3.03 -4.75
N SER A 129 9.78 -1.99 -4.63
CA SER A 129 10.51 -1.42 -5.77
C SER A 129 11.75 -2.21 -6.17
N GLY A 130 12.12 -3.28 -5.44
CA GLY A 130 13.27 -4.13 -5.75
C GLY A 130 14.57 -3.77 -5.01
N PHE A 131 14.53 -2.83 -4.06
CA PHE A 131 15.65 -2.64 -3.13
C PHE A 131 15.66 -3.82 -2.13
N ARG A 132 16.85 -4.35 -1.85
CA ARG A 132 17.11 -5.64 -1.17
C ARG A 132 18.32 -5.59 -0.26
N GLU A 133 18.77 -4.39 0.09
CA GLU A 133 19.86 -4.11 1.01
C GLU A 133 19.58 -4.79 2.36
N SER A 134 20.64 -5.27 3.03
CA SER A 134 20.51 -6.07 4.26
C SER A 134 19.74 -5.35 5.37
N TRP A 135 19.94 -4.03 5.54
CA TRP A 135 19.22 -3.25 6.54
C TRP A 135 17.71 -3.14 6.27
N ILE A 136 17.28 -3.13 5.01
CA ILE A 136 15.86 -3.19 4.64
C ILE A 136 15.32 -4.57 5.02
N LYS A 137 16.00 -5.63 4.56
CA LYS A 137 15.60 -7.03 4.82
C LYS A 137 15.49 -7.33 6.32
N ASN A 138 16.51 -6.96 7.08
CA ASN A 138 16.56 -7.19 8.52
C ASN A 138 15.39 -6.50 9.22
N PHE A 139 15.11 -5.24 8.88
CA PHE A 139 13.97 -4.53 9.43
C PHE A 139 12.64 -5.20 9.05
N MET A 140 12.46 -5.64 7.81
CA MET A 140 11.23 -6.32 7.39
C MET A 140 11.00 -7.64 8.15
N VAL A 141 12.06 -8.42 8.39
CA VAL A 141 12.00 -9.66 9.18
C VAL A 141 11.69 -9.36 10.65
N GLU A 142 12.41 -8.41 11.26
CA GLU A 142 12.15 -7.98 12.64
C GLU A 142 10.72 -7.46 12.81
N ARG A 143 10.24 -6.67 11.84
CA ARG A 143 8.89 -6.15 11.80
C ARG A 143 7.86 -7.28 11.78
N LEU A 144 8.05 -8.29 10.94
CA LEU A 144 7.19 -9.46 10.90
C LEU A 144 7.19 -10.21 12.25
N ASP A 145 8.35 -10.37 12.89
CA ASP A 145 8.44 -11.04 14.19
C ASP A 145 7.68 -10.28 15.29
N ILE A 146 7.78 -8.94 15.32
CA ILE A 146 7.02 -8.10 16.24
C ILE A 146 5.52 -8.30 16.05
N LEU A 147 5.05 -8.22 14.79
CA LEU A 147 3.63 -8.40 14.45
C LEU A 147 3.15 -9.81 14.79
N TYR A 148 3.93 -10.83 14.41
CA TYR A 148 3.60 -12.22 14.67
C TYR A 148 3.44 -12.49 16.16
N ASN A 149 4.44 -12.12 16.98
CA ASN A 149 4.43 -12.37 18.41
C ASN A 149 3.24 -11.73 19.14
N PHE A 150 2.73 -10.60 18.64
CA PHE A 150 1.52 -9.97 19.14
C PHE A 150 0.25 -10.67 18.62
N THR A 151 0.16 -10.89 17.31
CA THR A 151 -1.06 -11.38 16.65
C THR A 151 -1.41 -12.83 16.99
N ILE A 152 -0.41 -13.69 17.26
CA ILE A 152 -0.68 -15.07 17.72
C ILE A 152 -1.40 -15.15 19.07
N GLN A 153 -1.27 -14.11 19.90
CA GLN A 153 -1.92 -14.05 21.20
C GLN A 153 -3.43 -13.76 21.06
N LYS A 154 -3.87 -13.27 19.90
CA LYS A 154 -5.25 -12.84 19.64
C LYS A 154 -5.79 -11.91 20.72
N ASN A 155 -4.93 -11.02 21.23
CA ASN A 155 -5.32 -10.04 22.23
C ASN A 155 -5.86 -8.78 21.56
N TYR A 156 -7.18 -8.60 21.64
CA TYR A 156 -7.88 -7.44 21.08
C TYR A 156 -8.08 -6.30 22.10
N ASP A 157 -7.63 -6.46 23.35
CA ASP A 157 -7.67 -5.39 24.34
C ASP A 157 -6.45 -4.48 24.20
N ILE A 158 -6.51 -3.56 23.23
CA ILE A 158 -5.42 -2.64 22.88
C ILE A 158 -5.51 -1.27 23.58
N TYR A 159 -6.55 -1.06 24.38
CA TYR A 159 -6.89 0.25 24.93
C TYR A 159 -6.55 0.37 26.41
N ASP A 160 -5.97 1.51 26.77
CA ASP A 160 -5.77 1.85 28.16
C ASP A 160 -7.02 2.57 28.70
N ASN A 161 -7.64 1.97 29.72
CA ASN A 161 -8.82 2.50 30.40
C ASN A 161 -8.48 3.26 31.69
N ASN A 162 -7.19 3.52 31.95
CA ASN A 162 -6.74 4.23 33.13
C ASN A 162 -7.12 5.72 33.07
N ASN A 163 -7.55 6.27 34.22
CA ASN A 163 -8.03 7.66 34.32
C ASN A 163 -6.93 8.69 34.67
N TYR A 164 -5.65 8.32 34.61
CA TYR A 164 -4.55 9.23 35.01
C TYR A 164 -4.07 10.15 33.89
N TYR A 165 -4.53 9.98 32.65
CA TYR A 165 -4.15 10.81 31.53
C TYR A 165 -4.73 12.23 31.67
N LYS A 166 -3.84 13.20 31.86
CA LYS A 166 -4.21 14.61 32.07
C LYS A 166 -4.10 15.40 30.77
N SER A 167 -4.94 16.42 30.63
CA SER A 167 -4.85 17.42 29.55
C SER A 167 -4.94 16.86 28.13
N ILE A 168 -5.78 15.84 27.90
CA ILE A 168 -6.07 15.35 26.54
C ILE A 168 -6.68 16.50 25.73
N PRO A 169 -6.12 16.85 24.55
CA PRO A 169 -6.66 17.90 23.69
C PRO A 169 -8.13 17.67 23.32
N THR A 170 -8.91 18.74 23.19
CA THR A 170 -10.35 18.66 22.82
C THR A 170 -10.58 17.93 21.50
N SER A 171 -9.64 18.00 20.56
CA SER A 171 -9.68 17.26 19.29
C SER A 171 -9.63 15.73 19.47
N PHE A 172 -9.18 15.25 20.63
CA PHE A 172 -9.00 13.83 20.96
C PHE A 172 -9.93 13.34 22.07
N LYS A 173 -10.81 14.18 22.61
CA LYS A 173 -11.65 13.86 23.79
C LYS A 173 -12.51 12.59 23.68
N ASN A 174 -12.82 12.15 22.46
CA ASN A 174 -13.63 10.96 22.19
C ASN A 174 -12.81 9.78 21.65
N ARG A 175 -11.48 9.87 21.65
CA ARG A 175 -10.60 8.82 21.14
C ARG A 175 -9.99 8.06 22.32
N ARG A 176 -10.02 6.74 22.24
CA ARG A 176 -9.38 5.88 23.24
C ARG A 176 -7.86 5.94 23.12
N ILE A 177 -7.18 5.78 24.25
CA ILE A 177 -5.71 5.75 24.32
C ILE A 177 -5.25 4.33 24.05
N ILE A 178 -4.31 4.16 23.13
CA ILE A 178 -3.66 2.88 22.88
C ILE A 178 -2.69 2.61 24.03
N LYS A 179 -2.64 1.37 24.52
CA LYS A 179 -1.72 0.99 25.60
C LYS A 179 -0.25 1.30 25.21
N PRO A 180 0.51 2.07 26.01
CA PRO A 180 1.88 2.47 25.66
C PRO A 180 2.86 1.31 25.41
N ASP A 181 2.64 0.16 26.04
CA ASP A 181 3.46 -1.04 25.85
C ASP A 181 3.34 -1.64 24.44
N LEU A 182 2.35 -1.21 23.65
CA LEU A 182 2.14 -1.63 22.27
C LEU A 182 2.94 -0.81 21.25
N TYR A 183 3.66 0.24 21.66
CA TYR A 183 4.45 1.08 20.73
C TYR A 183 5.75 1.64 21.34
N ILE A 184 6.29 0.98 22.36
CA ILE A 184 7.56 1.37 23.02
C ILE A 184 8.64 1.56 21.95
N ASN A 185 9.33 2.70 22.00
CA ASN A 185 10.42 3.07 21.09
C ASN A 185 10.03 2.88 19.60
N GLY A 186 8.79 3.22 19.25
CA GLY A 186 8.27 3.11 17.89
C GLY A 186 8.09 1.68 17.37
N HIS A 187 8.23 0.65 18.21
CA HIS A 187 7.97 -0.74 17.82
C HIS A 187 6.46 -1.06 17.96
N PHE A 188 5.66 -0.55 17.03
CA PHE A 188 4.21 -0.73 16.99
C PHE A 188 3.80 -2.21 16.88
N LYS A 189 3.32 -2.84 17.93
CA LYS A 189 2.92 -4.26 17.91
C LYS A 189 1.65 -4.52 17.08
N ILE A 190 0.79 -3.52 16.97
CA ILE A 190 -0.45 -3.59 16.19
C ILE A 190 -0.12 -3.43 14.69
N PRO A 191 -0.70 -4.25 13.79
CA PRO A 191 -0.49 -4.12 12.34
C PRO A 191 -0.91 -2.75 11.83
N LEU A 192 -0.15 -2.15 10.92
CA LEU A 192 -0.49 -0.92 10.19
C LEU A 192 -0.75 -1.23 8.72
N ILE A 193 -1.43 -0.32 8.01
CA ILE A 193 -1.68 -0.51 6.57
C ILE A 193 -0.39 -0.76 5.76
N TYR A 194 0.71 -0.10 6.12
CA TYR A 194 2.00 -0.28 5.45
C TYR A 194 2.54 -1.70 5.57
N ASP A 195 2.26 -2.38 6.69
CA ASP A 195 2.72 -3.74 6.92
C ASP A 195 2.17 -4.69 5.86
N ILE A 196 0.89 -4.55 5.49
CA ILE A 196 0.26 -5.44 4.51
C ILE A 196 1.02 -5.40 3.16
N TYR A 197 1.55 -4.25 2.74
CA TYR A 197 2.40 -4.17 1.54
C TYR A 197 3.71 -4.92 1.71
N GLY A 198 4.33 -4.78 2.87
CA GLY A 198 5.58 -5.45 3.20
C GLY A 198 5.41 -6.96 3.16
N LEU A 199 4.37 -7.44 3.85
CA LEU A 199 4.02 -8.86 3.92
C LEU A 199 3.68 -9.43 2.53
N ALA A 200 2.98 -8.67 1.68
CA ALA A 200 2.63 -9.10 0.32
C ALA A 200 3.85 -9.24 -0.60
N GLU A 201 4.93 -8.50 -0.36
CA GLU A 201 6.18 -8.64 -1.11
C GLU A 201 7.09 -9.70 -0.49
N MET A 202 7.13 -9.81 0.84
CA MET A 202 7.86 -10.87 1.54
C MET A 202 7.32 -12.26 1.16
N SER A 203 6.01 -12.43 1.05
CA SER A 203 5.38 -13.72 0.72
C SER A 203 5.83 -14.32 -0.62
N LYS A 204 6.30 -13.50 -1.57
CA LYS A 204 6.76 -13.95 -2.88
C LYS A 204 8.09 -14.70 -2.84
N GLU A 205 8.89 -14.48 -1.80
CA GLU A 205 10.23 -15.06 -1.64
C GLU A 205 10.40 -15.74 -0.27
N ALA A 206 9.30 -15.97 0.44
CA ALA A 206 9.27 -16.51 1.80
C ALA A 206 9.33 -18.05 1.84
N ASP A 207 9.95 -18.58 2.89
CA ASP A 207 9.82 -19.99 3.27
C ASP A 207 8.49 -20.25 4.01
N GLU A 208 8.20 -21.52 4.27
CA GLU A 208 6.95 -21.92 4.94
C GLU A 208 6.79 -21.29 6.33
N THR A 209 7.88 -21.19 7.10
CA THR A 209 7.90 -20.55 8.42
C THR A 209 7.46 -19.09 8.33
N THR A 210 8.04 -18.34 7.39
CA THR A 210 7.72 -16.93 7.16
C THR A 210 6.29 -16.76 6.65
N LEU A 211 5.83 -17.65 5.75
CA LEU A 211 4.45 -17.66 5.26
C LEU A 211 3.44 -17.90 6.39
N ASN A 212 3.74 -18.78 7.34
CA ASN A 212 2.88 -19.03 8.50
C ASN A 212 2.80 -17.82 9.44
N LYS A 213 3.91 -17.09 9.62
CA LYS A 213 3.90 -15.82 10.36
C LYS A 213 3.04 -14.78 9.67
N ILE A 214 3.22 -14.59 8.36
CA ILE A 214 2.41 -13.69 7.54
C ILE A 214 0.92 -14.04 7.65
N LYS A 215 0.57 -15.33 7.50
CA LYS A 215 -0.80 -15.82 7.61
C LYS A 215 -1.42 -15.43 8.95
N SER A 216 -0.69 -15.60 10.06
CA SER A 216 -1.18 -15.26 11.41
C SER A 216 -1.49 -13.76 11.56
N VAL A 217 -0.65 -12.89 10.98
CA VAL A 217 -0.89 -11.45 10.98
C VAL A 217 -2.14 -11.10 10.16
N ILE A 218 -2.29 -11.71 8.98
CA ILE A 218 -3.45 -11.46 8.12
C ILE A 218 -4.74 -12.01 8.75
N ASP A 219 -4.73 -13.20 9.35
CA ASP A 219 -5.88 -13.76 10.08
C ASP A 219 -6.32 -12.83 11.22
N TYR A 220 -5.37 -12.23 11.93
CA TYR A 220 -5.67 -11.27 13.00
C TYR A 220 -6.39 -10.01 12.47
N ILE A 221 -5.99 -9.49 11.30
CA ILE A 221 -6.64 -8.33 10.65
C ILE A 221 -8.05 -8.67 10.16
N LEU A 222 -8.26 -9.91 9.72
CA LEU A 222 -9.56 -10.41 9.23
C LEU A 222 -10.55 -10.71 10.37
N ASP A 223 -10.06 -10.87 11.60
CA ASP A 223 -10.90 -11.24 12.74
C ASP A 223 -11.94 -10.16 13.05
N SER A 224 -13.18 -10.60 13.29
CA SER A 224 -14.30 -9.71 13.65
C SER A 224 -14.02 -8.83 14.89
N ALA A 225 -13.22 -9.31 15.84
CA ALA A 225 -12.85 -8.58 17.04
C ALA A 225 -11.89 -7.42 16.72
N TYR A 226 -10.97 -7.62 15.77
CA TYR A 226 -10.10 -6.56 15.28
C TYR A 226 -10.89 -5.45 14.56
N LEU A 227 -11.93 -5.83 13.81
CA LEU A 227 -12.82 -4.86 13.15
C LEU A 227 -13.61 -3.97 14.14
N GLN A 228 -13.61 -4.28 15.44
CA GLN A 228 -14.22 -3.45 16.49
C GLN A 228 -13.32 -2.31 17.01
N PHE A 229 -12.07 -2.23 16.54
CA PHE A 229 -11.19 -1.12 16.92
C PHE A 229 -11.71 0.22 16.38
N ASP A 230 -11.40 1.30 17.10
CA ASP A 230 -11.66 2.66 16.64
C ASP A 230 -10.94 2.90 15.30
N ASP A 231 -11.56 3.69 14.42
CA ASP A 231 -10.92 4.07 13.17
C ASP A 231 -9.66 4.91 13.46
N GLY A 232 -8.56 4.55 12.80
CA GLY A 232 -7.23 5.07 13.09
C GLY A 232 -6.65 4.58 14.43
N TYR A 233 -7.20 3.51 15.01
CA TYR A 233 -6.93 2.90 16.31
C TYR A 233 -7.14 3.76 17.55
N GLY A 234 -6.97 5.08 17.50
CA GLY A 234 -7.08 5.95 18.68
C GLY A 234 -5.94 6.97 18.75
N ILE A 235 -5.46 7.24 19.97
CA ILE A 235 -4.37 8.18 20.24
C ILE A 235 -3.19 7.52 20.99
N LEU A 236 -2.00 8.02 20.70
CA LEU A 236 -0.73 7.67 21.34
C LEU A 236 -0.36 8.72 22.37
N VAL A 237 0.29 8.30 23.45
CA VAL A 237 0.93 9.16 24.45
C VAL A 237 2.42 9.26 24.15
N ASN A 238 2.96 10.47 24.02
CA ASN A 238 4.35 10.76 23.70
C ASN A 238 5.03 11.60 24.80
N GLY A 239 5.24 10.98 25.97
CA GLY A 239 5.70 11.70 27.16
C GLY A 239 4.58 12.48 27.85
N ASP A 240 4.95 13.48 28.65
CA ASP A 240 4.00 14.19 29.50
C ASP A 240 3.09 15.13 28.68
N ARG A 241 1.78 14.86 28.73
CA ARG A 241 0.70 15.70 28.14
C ARG A 241 0.80 15.91 26.63
N ASN A 242 1.56 15.08 25.92
CA ASN A 242 1.67 15.14 24.47
C ASN A 242 1.00 13.92 23.84
N TYR A 243 0.08 14.17 22.91
CA TYR A 243 -0.79 13.16 22.33
C TYR A 243 -0.77 13.25 20.80
N LEU A 244 -0.77 12.09 20.13
CA LEU A 244 -0.71 11.99 18.67
C LEU A 244 -1.81 11.04 18.17
N ALA A 245 -2.40 11.33 17.01
CA ALA A 245 -3.33 10.41 16.38
C ALA A 245 -2.56 9.29 15.65
N MET A 246 -3.04 8.04 15.72
CA MET A 246 -2.37 6.93 15.03
C MET A 246 -2.81 6.75 13.57
N GLY A 247 -4.08 6.88 13.19
CA GLY A 247 -4.50 7.13 11.80
C GLY A 247 -4.22 6.10 10.68
N TRP A 248 -3.35 5.09 10.87
CA TRP A 248 -2.90 4.15 9.83
C TRP A 248 -3.27 2.70 10.13
N ASP A 249 -4.51 2.48 10.55
CA ASP A 249 -5.01 1.15 10.82
C ASP A 249 -5.02 0.27 9.56
N ALA A 250 -4.92 -1.05 9.78
CA ALA A 250 -4.94 -2.04 8.71
C ALA A 250 -6.37 -2.54 8.43
N LYS A 251 -7.40 -1.88 8.97
CA LYS A 251 -8.81 -2.31 8.89
C LYS A 251 -9.28 -2.42 7.45
N LEU A 252 -10.19 -3.35 7.23
CA LEU A 252 -10.85 -3.52 5.95
C LEU A 252 -12.00 -2.52 5.80
N PRO A 253 -12.14 -1.86 4.65
CA PRO A 253 -13.23 -0.92 4.43
C PRO A 253 -14.56 -1.67 4.43
N ILE A 254 -15.54 -1.14 5.16
CA ILE A 254 -16.90 -1.69 5.22
C ILE A 254 -17.67 -1.21 4.00
N ASN A 255 -18.21 -2.15 3.22
CA ASN A 255 -19.06 -1.85 2.07
C ASN A 255 -20.52 -1.67 2.52
N GLN A 256 -20.86 -0.52 3.10
CA GLN A 256 -22.20 -0.26 3.66
C GLN A 256 -23.29 -0.12 2.58
N ASP A 257 -22.94 0.48 1.44
CA ASP A 257 -23.92 0.81 0.38
C ASP A 257 -23.95 -0.20 -0.77
N ASP A 258 -23.22 -1.31 -0.65
CA ASP A 258 -22.94 -2.23 -1.75
C ASP A 258 -22.40 -1.51 -3.01
N ILE A 259 -21.51 -0.53 -2.81
CA ILE A 259 -20.88 0.26 -3.87
C ILE A 259 -19.38 0.00 -3.87
N LEU A 260 -18.82 -0.26 -5.04
CA LEU A 260 -17.37 -0.32 -5.21
C LEU A 260 -16.76 1.06 -4.97
N THR A 261 -15.87 1.17 -3.98
CA THR A 261 -15.13 2.40 -3.68
C THR A 261 -13.66 2.27 -4.08
N PRO A 262 -12.92 3.39 -4.22
CA PRO A 262 -11.46 3.35 -4.42
C PRO A 262 -10.74 2.54 -3.34
N GLU A 263 -11.18 2.67 -2.09
CA GLU A 263 -10.56 2.00 -0.94
C GLU A 263 -10.81 0.50 -0.96
N ILE A 264 -12.02 0.05 -1.34
CA ILE A 264 -12.33 -1.37 -1.53
C ILE A 264 -11.48 -1.96 -2.65
N LEU A 265 -11.44 -1.33 -3.83
CA LEU A 265 -10.62 -1.81 -4.95
C LEU A 265 -9.14 -1.90 -4.56
N HIS A 266 -8.65 -0.85 -3.92
CA HIS A 266 -7.28 -0.79 -3.44
C HIS A 266 -6.97 -1.90 -2.44
N ARG A 267 -7.86 -2.14 -1.48
CA ARG A 267 -7.70 -3.20 -0.49
C ARG A 267 -7.82 -4.59 -1.10
N LEU A 268 -8.72 -4.80 -2.07
CA LEU A 268 -8.83 -6.05 -2.81
C LEU A 268 -7.53 -6.39 -3.54
N GLU A 269 -6.93 -5.44 -4.25
CA GLU A 269 -5.64 -5.66 -4.92
C GLU A 269 -4.54 -6.08 -3.95
N LEU A 270 -4.51 -5.48 -2.77
CA LEU A 270 -3.52 -5.76 -1.75
C LEU A 270 -3.75 -7.12 -1.07
N MET A 271 -4.99 -7.40 -0.65
CA MET A 271 -5.34 -8.63 0.06
C MET A 271 -5.33 -9.87 -0.85
N ALA A 272 -5.42 -9.70 -2.18
CA ALA A 272 -5.33 -10.81 -3.14
C ALA A 272 -4.02 -11.62 -3.01
N HIS A 273 -2.97 -11.04 -2.44
CA HIS A 273 -1.69 -11.71 -2.21
C HIS A 273 -1.70 -12.77 -1.11
N PHE A 274 -2.77 -12.88 -0.32
CA PHE A 274 -2.82 -13.79 0.83
C PHE A 274 -3.97 -14.79 0.68
N LYS A 275 -3.67 -16.09 0.67
CA LYS A 275 -4.66 -17.15 0.47
C LYS A 275 -5.80 -17.10 1.48
N ASN A 276 -5.46 -16.96 2.77
CA ASN A 276 -6.45 -16.84 3.84
C ASN A 276 -7.36 -15.61 3.70
N ALA A 277 -6.84 -14.51 3.16
CA ALA A 277 -7.68 -13.34 2.86
C ALA A 277 -8.63 -13.58 1.67
N VAL A 278 -8.18 -14.28 0.63
CA VAL A 278 -9.03 -14.63 -0.52
C VAL A 278 -10.18 -15.55 -0.13
N GLU A 279 -9.96 -16.40 0.88
CA GLU A 279 -10.98 -17.30 1.43
C GLU A 279 -11.99 -16.58 2.35
N ASP A 280 -11.67 -15.37 2.82
CA ASP A 280 -12.54 -14.59 3.70
C ASP A 280 -13.80 -14.04 2.99
N ASN A 281 -14.88 -13.87 3.76
CA ASN A 281 -16.15 -13.39 3.26
C ASN A 281 -16.08 -11.95 2.75
N TRP A 282 -15.28 -11.08 3.38
CA TRP A 282 -15.07 -9.72 2.91
C TRP A 282 -14.46 -9.73 1.50
N PHE A 283 -13.43 -10.54 1.26
CA PHE A 283 -12.79 -10.59 -0.04
C PHE A 283 -13.72 -11.16 -1.10
N LYS A 284 -14.35 -12.30 -0.84
CA LYS A 284 -15.28 -12.96 -1.78
C LYS A 284 -16.42 -12.03 -2.20
N SER A 285 -17.02 -11.32 -1.24
CA SER A 285 -18.14 -10.42 -1.51
C SER A 285 -17.71 -9.25 -2.39
N ASN A 286 -16.62 -8.57 -2.01
CA ASN A 286 -16.12 -7.42 -2.77
C ASN A 286 -15.52 -7.81 -4.14
N TYR A 287 -14.89 -8.99 -4.26
CA TYR A 287 -14.40 -9.49 -5.53
C TYR A 287 -15.53 -9.91 -6.48
N ASN A 288 -16.62 -10.50 -5.96
CA ASN A 288 -17.81 -10.75 -6.76
C ASN A 288 -18.42 -9.43 -7.27
N LYS A 289 -18.37 -8.36 -6.49
CA LYS A 289 -18.81 -7.03 -6.94
C LYS A 289 -18.02 -6.51 -8.14
N LEU A 290 -16.72 -6.82 -8.25
CA LEU A 290 -15.94 -6.46 -9.45
C LEU A 290 -16.50 -7.11 -10.72
N LYS A 291 -17.08 -8.32 -10.62
CA LYS A 291 -17.63 -9.07 -11.76
C LYS A 291 -18.87 -8.43 -12.35
N GLU A 292 -19.63 -7.66 -11.57
CA GLU A 292 -20.81 -6.92 -12.05
C GLU A 292 -20.43 -5.83 -13.08
N TYR A 293 -19.18 -5.38 -13.08
CA TYR A 293 -18.68 -4.39 -14.04
C TYR A 293 -18.10 -5.00 -15.32
N ARG A 294 -18.25 -6.31 -15.52
CA ARG A 294 -17.75 -7.01 -16.70
C ARG A 294 -18.68 -6.79 -17.90
N SER A 295 -18.12 -6.38 -19.03
CA SER A 295 -18.85 -6.25 -20.30
C SER A 295 -19.03 -7.61 -20.99
N GLU A 296 -19.90 -7.66 -22.00
CA GLU A 296 -20.06 -8.83 -22.88
C GLU A 296 -18.76 -9.23 -23.60
N LYS A 297 -17.86 -8.26 -23.85
CA LYS A 297 -16.55 -8.48 -24.48
C LYS A 297 -15.51 -9.01 -23.49
N GLY A 298 -15.86 -9.13 -22.21
CA GLY A 298 -14.99 -9.61 -21.15
C GLY A 298 -14.05 -8.57 -20.54
N THR A 299 -14.10 -7.32 -21.01
CA THR A 299 -13.46 -6.16 -20.37
C THR A 299 -14.25 -5.71 -19.13
N TYR A 300 -13.70 -4.78 -18.35
CA TYR A 300 -14.34 -4.24 -17.16
C TYR A 300 -14.43 -2.73 -17.24
N GLN A 301 -15.50 -2.13 -16.70
CA GLN A 301 -15.66 -0.68 -16.65
C GLN A 301 -16.21 -0.23 -15.30
N PHE A 302 -15.32 0.21 -14.41
CA PHE A 302 -15.70 0.73 -13.11
C PHE A 302 -16.30 2.14 -13.20
N PRO A 303 -17.11 2.55 -12.20
CA PRO A 303 -17.56 3.92 -12.06
C PRO A 303 -16.37 4.85 -11.92
N LYS A 304 -16.47 6.07 -12.49
CA LYS A 304 -15.38 7.05 -12.48
C LYS A 304 -14.82 7.29 -11.08
N ILE A 305 -15.70 7.31 -10.06
CA ILE A 305 -15.36 7.54 -8.65
C ILE A 305 -14.28 6.59 -8.13
N VAL A 306 -14.27 5.34 -8.59
CA VAL A 306 -13.34 4.28 -8.17
C VAL A 306 -11.90 4.56 -8.65
N LEU A 307 -11.77 5.20 -9.81
CA LEU A 307 -10.48 5.48 -10.46
C LEU A 307 -10.10 6.97 -10.40
N GLN A 308 -10.67 7.71 -9.44
CA GLN A 308 -10.44 9.14 -9.33
C GLN A 308 -9.04 9.47 -8.82
N LYS A 309 -8.50 10.54 -9.42
CA LYS A 309 -7.33 11.24 -8.90
C LYS A 309 -7.75 12.23 -7.82
N LYS A 310 -7.82 11.78 -6.57
CA LYS A 310 -8.00 12.64 -5.39
C LYS A 310 -6.66 12.80 -4.66
N THR A 311 -6.38 14.01 -4.18
CA THR A 311 -5.26 14.27 -3.26
C THR A 311 -5.53 13.62 -1.91
N GLY A 312 -4.50 13.07 -1.30
CA GLY A 312 -4.53 12.47 0.02
C GLY A 312 -3.57 11.29 0.10
N CYS A 313 -3.57 10.58 1.24
CA CYS A 313 -2.64 9.47 1.44
C CYS A 313 -2.98 8.29 0.52
N TRP A 314 -1.99 7.84 -0.26
CA TRP A 314 -2.14 6.81 -1.28
C TRP A 314 -2.67 5.49 -0.69
N VAL A 315 -2.20 5.11 0.49
CA VAL A 315 -2.60 3.87 1.20
C VAL A 315 -4.09 3.77 1.56
N HIS A 316 -4.85 4.86 1.44
CA HIS A 316 -6.32 4.87 1.58
C HIS A 316 -7.05 4.84 0.23
N GLY A 317 -6.43 4.28 -0.82
CA GLY A 317 -7.01 4.24 -2.17
C GLY A 317 -7.14 5.63 -2.81
N ARG A 318 -6.21 6.54 -2.51
CA ARG A 318 -6.08 7.81 -3.23
C ARG A 318 -5.18 7.59 -4.45
N HIS A 319 -5.38 8.37 -5.51
CA HIS A 319 -4.61 8.25 -6.76
C HIS A 319 -4.74 6.92 -7.50
N MET A 320 -5.95 6.33 -7.51
CA MET A 320 -6.23 5.04 -8.19
C MET A 320 -6.17 5.11 -9.73
N ASP A 321 -5.89 6.27 -10.33
CA ASP A 321 -5.65 6.37 -11.76
C ASP A 321 -4.28 5.76 -12.15
N LEU A 322 -4.26 5.00 -13.25
CA LEU A 322 -3.05 4.46 -13.87
C LEU A 322 -2.55 5.32 -15.04
N GLY A 323 -3.02 6.56 -15.09
CA GLY A 323 -2.52 7.51 -16.05
C GLY A 323 -3.09 7.35 -17.45
N GLU A 324 -4.25 6.73 -17.66
CA GLU A 324 -4.90 6.77 -18.98
C GLU A 324 -5.43 8.18 -19.32
N ASN A 325 -5.27 8.63 -20.56
CA ASN A 325 -5.79 9.91 -21.02
C ASN A 325 -7.33 9.96 -20.86
N ARG A 326 -7.82 10.72 -19.88
CA ARG A 326 -9.26 10.84 -19.56
C ARG A 326 -10.11 11.46 -20.68
N ARG A 327 -9.50 11.98 -21.76
CA ARG A 327 -10.20 12.39 -23.00
C ARG A 327 -10.55 11.20 -23.91
N LYS A 328 -9.87 10.05 -23.76
CA LYS A 328 -10.19 8.82 -24.48
C LYS A 328 -11.43 8.17 -23.86
N LEU A 329 -12.38 7.74 -24.70
CA LEU A 329 -13.59 7.05 -24.26
C LEU A 329 -13.28 5.78 -23.45
N LEU A 330 -12.24 5.05 -23.83
CA LEU A 330 -11.85 3.78 -23.23
C LEU A 330 -11.02 3.91 -21.94
N ALA A 331 -10.72 5.13 -21.46
CA ALA A 331 -9.74 5.35 -20.38
C ALA A 331 -10.10 4.61 -19.08
N TYR A 332 -11.38 4.59 -18.70
CA TYR A 332 -11.82 3.88 -17.50
C TYR A 332 -11.90 2.38 -17.71
N GLU A 333 -12.30 1.94 -18.91
CA GLU A 333 -12.38 0.52 -19.27
C GLU A 333 -10.99 -0.13 -19.25
N LEU A 334 -9.98 0.56 -19.79
CA LEU A 334 -8.58 0.10 -19.81
C LEU A 334 -8.03 -0.09 -18.39
N GLU A 335 -8.16 0.91 -17.52
CA GLU A 335 -7.64 0.82 -16.15
C GLU A 335 -8.39 -0.22 -15.30
N SER A 336 -9.72 -0.26 -15.43
CA SER A 336 -10.55 -1.24 -14.71
C SER A 336 -10.18 -2.67 -15.13
N THR A 337 -10.09 -2.89 -16.45
CA THR A 337 -9.73 -4.18 -17.04
C THR A 337 -8.36 -4.64 -16.57
N PHE A 338 -7.35 -3.77 -16.65
CA PHE A 338 -6.01 -4.10 -16.19
C PHE A 338 -5.97 -4.48 -14.70
N ARG A 339 -6.64 -3.69 -13.83
CA ARG A 339 -6.68 -3.95 -12.39
C ARG A 339 -7.32 -5.31 -12.06
N VAL A 340 -8.44 -5.64 -12.71
CA VAL A 340 -9.07 -6.97 -12.52
C VAL A 340 -8.18 -8.10 -13.03
N LEU A 341 -7.58 -7.97 -14.21
CA LEU A 341 -6.67 -9.00 -14.73
C LEU A 341 -5.46 -9.21 -13.81
N LYS A 342 -4.94 -8.13 -13.21
CA LYS A 342 -3.85 -8.21 -12.23
C LYS A 342 -4.27 -8.98 -10.98
N ILE A 343 -5.46 -8.69 -10.42
CA ILE A 343 -6.02 -9.45 -9.31
C ILE A 343 -6.15 -10.92 -9.70
N ASN A 344 -6.77 -11.22 -10.84
CA ASN A 344 -7.00 -12.59 -11.31
C ASN A 344 -5.69 -13.36 -11.48
N LYS A 345 -4.63 -12.69 -11.93
CA LYS A 345 -3.31 -13.31 -12.05
C LYS A 345 -2.76 -13.71 -10.68
N ILE A 346 -2.85 -12.83 -9.68
CA ILE A 346 -2.44 -13.15 -8.32
C ILE A 346 -3.29 -14.30 -7.76
N LEU A 347 -4.61 -14.30 -8.01
CA LEU A 347 -5.47 -15.38 -7.53
C LEU A 347 -5.09 -16.75 -8.10
N ARG A 348 -4.61 -16.79 -9.34
CA ARG A 348 -4.15 -18.04 -9.98
C ARG A 348 -2.90 -18.61 -9.34
N SER A 349 -2.07 -17.82 -8.65
CA SER A 349 -0.88 -18.33 -7.97
C SER A 349 -1.17 -19.04 -6.64
N HIS A 350 -2.44 -19.03 -6.18
CA HIS A 350 -2.86 -19.77 -4.99
C HIS A 350 -3.35 -21.19 -5.28
N ASN A 351 -3.55 -21.51 -6.57
CA ASN A 351 -3.91 -22.83 -7.07
C ASN A 351 -2.65 -23.56 -7.54
#